data_AF-A0A9Q4Q0P8-F1
#
_entry.id   AF-A0A9Q4Q0P8-F1
#
_cell.length_a   1.000
_cell.length_b   1.000
_cell.length_c   1.000
_cell.angle_alpha   90.00
_cell.angle_beta   90.00
_cell.angle_gamma   90.00
#
_symmetry.space_group_name_H-M   'P 1'
#
loop_
_entity.id
_entity.type
_entity.pdbx_description
1 polymer ?
#
loop_
_entity_poly.entity_id
_entity_poly.type
_entity_poly.pdbx_seq_one_letter_code
_entity_poly.pdbx_strand_id
1 'polypeptide(L)' 'MAYQLQCDSCDFDRRHTDWADANRDASDHEAEYGDHWVSIVDLQEA' A
#
# COMPACT_ATOMS: atom_id res chain seq x y z
N MET A 1 7.04 7.48 -10.76
CA MET A 1 7.19 6.15 -10.16
C MET A 1 5.83 5.77 -9.62
N ALA A 2 5.32 4.59 -9.95
CA ALA A 2 4.05 4.13 -9.42
C ALA A 2 4.32 3.15 -8.28
N TYR A 3 3.48 3.18 -7.26
CA TYR A 3 3.52 2.30 -6.09
C TYR A 3 2.21 1.54 -6.00
N GLN A 4 2.28 0.26 -5.68
CA GLN A 4 1.11 -0.58 -5.47
C GLN A 4 1.09 -1.06 -4.02
N LEU A 5 -0.01 -0.81 -3.33
CA LEU A 5 -0.27 -1.31 -1.99
C LEU A 5 -1.00 -2.63 -2.13
N GLN A 6 -0.57 -3.61 -1.34
CA GLN A 6 -1.18 -4.92 -1.26
C GLN A 6 -1.32 -5.33 0.20
N CYS A 7 -2.52 -5.62 0.66
CA CYS A 7 -2.75 -6.21 1.98
C CYS A 7 -2.63 -7.73 1.90
N ASP A 8 -2.02 -8.34 2.92
CA ASP A 8 -1.91 -9.80 3.05
C ASP A 8 -3.25 -10.46 3.44
N SER A 9 -4.10 -9.73 4.18
CA SER A 9 -5.29 -10.28 4.83
C SER A 9 -6.61 -9.95 4.13
N CYS A 10 -6.62 -9.04 3.15
CA CYS A 10 -7.82 -8.65 2.41
C CYS A 10 -7.51 -8.17 0.98
N ASP A 11 -8.54 -8.04 0.14
CA ASP A 11 -8.46 -7.52 -1.24
C ASP A 11 -8.15 -6.01 -1.34
N PHE A 12 -7.38 -5.47 -0.39
CA PHE A 12 -6.89 -4.11 -0.47
C PHE A 12 -5.72 -4.04 -1.47
N ASP A 13 -6.05 -3.62 -2.69
CA ASP A 13 -5.12 -3.33 -3.77
C ASP A 13 -5.35 -1.90 -4.28
N ARG A 14 -4.35 -1.03 -4.12
CA ARG A 14 -4.42 0.37 -4.58
C ARG A 14 -3.12 0.79 -5.24
N ARG A 15 -3.24 1.63 -6.26
CA ARG A 15 -2.09 2.23 -6.94
C ARG A 15 -1.99 3.72 -6.66
N HIS A 16 -0.79 4.17 -6.34
CA HIS A 16 -0.44 5.56 -6.13
C HIS A 16 0.71 5.94 -7.06
N THR A 17 0.76 7.21 -7.46
CA THR A 17 1.86 7.78 -8.25
C THR A 17 2.89 8.50 -7.39
N ASP A 18 2.65 8.55 -6.08
CA ASP A 18 3.47 9.25 -5.10
C ASP A 18 3.68 8.35 -3.87
N TRP A 19 4.90 8.39 -3.33
CA TRP A 19 5.27 7.54 -2.19
C TRP A 19 4.62 8.01 -0.89
N ALA A 20 4.46 9.32 -0.69
CA ALA A 20 3.85 9.85 0.52
C ALA A 20 2.36 9.49 0.60
N ASP A 21 1.66 9.53 -0.53
CA ASP A 21 0.29 9.04 -0.62
C ASP A 21 0.20 7.53 -0.35
N ALA A 22 1.10 6.72 -0.94
CA ALA A 22 1.13 5.28 -0.72
C ALA A 22 1.43 4.92 0.74
N ASN A 23 2.43 5.56 1.35
CA ASN A 23 2.79 5.31 2.74
C ASN A 23 1.68 5.69 3.70
N ARG A 24 0.97 6.80 3.44
CA ARG A 24 -0.15 7.24 4.27
C ARG A 24 -1.31 6.24 4.20
N ASP A 25 -1.70 5.82 3.01
CA ASP A 25 -2.83 4.90 2.81
C ASP A 25 -2.52 3.51 3.41
N ALA A 26 -1.28 3.04 3.31
CA ALA A 26 -0.82 1.82 3.97
C ALA A 26 -0.90 1.94 5.51
N SER A 27 -0.36 3.02 6.07
CA SER A 27 -0.38 3.24 7.52
C SER A 27 -1.80 3.40 8.07
N ASP A 28 -2.69 4.06 7.33
CA ASP A 28 -4.10 4.22 7.69
C ASP A 28 -4.82 2.87 7.74
N HIS A 29 -4.59 2.03 6.73
CA HIS A 29 -5.14 0.68 6.67
C HIS A 29 -4.61 -0.23 7.79
N GLU A 30 -3.31 -0.20 8.07
CA GLU A 30 -2.73 -0.95 9.19
C GLU A 30 -3.22 -0.46 10.56
N ALA A 31 -3.49 0.84 10.70
CA ALA A 31 -4.06 1.42 11.91
C ALA A 31 -5.54 1.06 12.10
N GLU A 32 -6.32 0.99 11.01
CA GLU A 32 -7.71 0.54 11.04
C GLU A 32 -7.81 -0.97 11.31
N TYR A 33 -6.89 -1.76 10.77
CA TYR A 33 -6.85 -3.21 10.89
C TYR A 33 -5.53 -3.69 11.51
N GLY A 34 -5.48 -3.78 12.84
CA GLY A 34 -4.26 -4.12 13.58
C GLY A 34 -3.64 -5.50 13.33
N ASP A 35 -4.33 -6.38 12.59
CA ASP A 35 -3.83 -7.69 12.14
C ASP A 35 -3.55 -7.73 10.63
N HIS A 36 -3.70 -6.62 9.92
CA HIS A 36 -3.40 -6.51 8.50
C HIS A 36 -2.02 -5.87 8.31
N TRP A 37 -1.30 -6.37 7.31
CA TRP A 37 -0.03 -5.80 6.87
C TRP A 37 -0.13 -5.40 5.41
N VAL A 38 0.32 -4.18 5.09
CA VAL A 38 0.29 -3.62 3.74
C VAL A 38 1.70 -3.52 3.19
N SER A 39 1.94 -4.22 2.08
CA SER A 39 3.17 -4.13 1.32
C SER A 39 3.08 -3.03 0.27
N ILE A 40 4.08 -2.14 0.21
CA ILE A 40 4.20 -1.12 -0.83
C ILE A 40 5.24 -1.59 -1.86
N VAL A 41 4.79 -1.96 -3.04
CA VAL A 41 5.61 -2.41 -4.17
C VAL A 41 5.87 -1.23 -5.09
N ASP A 42 7.13 -0.87 -5.29
CA ASP A 42 7.51 0.07 -6.35
C ASP A 42 7.39 -0.63 -7.72
N LEU A 43 6.60 -0.02 -8.60
CA LEU A 43 6.34 -0.48 -9.96
C LEU A 43 7.24 0.24 -10.98
N GLN A 44 8.48 0.60 -10.64
CA GLN A 44 9.42 1.05 -11.67
C GLN A 44 9.51 -0.04 -12.74
N GLU A 45 9.14 0.33 -13.99
CA GLU A 45 9.33 -0.54 -15.14
C GLU A 45 10.83 -0.85 -15.24
N ALA A 46 11.16 -2.15 -15.15
CA ALA A 46 12.52 -2.67 -15.16
C ALA A 46 13.21 -2.51 -16.52
#